data_AF-A0A9C8L930-F1
#
_entry.id   AF-A0A9C8L930-F1
#
_cell.length_a   1.000
_cell.length_b   1.000
_cell.length_c   1.000
_cell.angle_alpha   90.00
_cell.angle_beta   90.00
_cell.angle_gamma   90.00
#
_symmetry.space_group_name_H-M   'P 1'
#
loop_
_entity.id
_entity.type
_entity.pdbx_description
1 polymer ?
#
loop_
_entity_poly.entity_id
_entity_poly.type
_entity_poly.pdbx_seq_one_letter_code
_entity_poly.pdbx_strand_id
1 'polypeptide(L)' 'MTKSRGGTIIIASAIVLAALTIGCALLLRGTPYADGVNSILVAGMVVHLLLIWPLLRKK' A
#
# COMPACT_ATOMS: atom_id res chain seq x y z
N MET A 1 13.42 -13.26 22.20
CA MET A 1 12.63 -13.64 21.00
C MET A 1 11.90 -12.40 20.42
N THR A 2 12.52 -11.58 19.58
CA THR A 2 11.88 -10.35 19.04
C THR A 2 12.17 -10.09 17.55
N LYS A 3 12.69 -11.07 16.81
CA LYS A 3 13.14 -10.90 15.40
C LYS A 3 12.02 -11.01 14.34
N SER A 4 10.77 -11.34 14.73
CA SER A 4 9.67 -11.64 13.80
C SER A 4 8.59 -10.55 13.66
N ARG A 5 8.35 -9.73 14.69
CA ARG A 5 7.21 -8.78 14.69
C ARG A 5 7.28 -7.72 13.58
N GLY A 6 8.48 -7.20 13.27
CA GLY A 6 8.63 -6.15 12.25
C GLY A 6 8.25 -6.60 10.84
N GLY A 7 8.64 -7.81 10.44
CA GLY A 7 8.31 -8.34 9.11
C GLY A 7 6.81 -8.62 8.95
N THR A 8 6.18 -9.18 9.98
CA THR A 8 4.73 -9.45 9.96
C THR A 8 3.90 -8.17 9.88
N ILE A 9 4.31 -7.10 10.58
CA ILE A 9 3.61 -5.80 10.54
C ILE A 9 3.72 -5.17 9.14
N ILE A 10 4.88 -5.25 8.50
CA ILE A 10 5.08 -4.75 7.13
C ILE A 10 4.17 -5.48 6.13
N ILE A 11 4.13 -6.81 6.19
CA ILE A 11 3.29 -7.62 5.31
C ILE A 11 1.80 -7.32 5.56
N ALA A 12 1.38 -7.26 6.83
CA ALA A 12 0.01 -6.93 7.19
C ALA A 12 -0.40 -5.53 6.68
N SER A 13 0.48 -4.55 6.80
CA SER A 13 0.25 -3.19 6.30
C SER A 13 0.10 -3.15 4.77
N ALA A 14 0.92 -3.90 4.04
CA ALA A 14 0.84 -3.99 2.58
C ALA A 14 -0.46 -4.65 2.10
N ILE A 15 -0.94 -5.69 2.79
CA ILE A 15 -2.20 -6.37 2.47
C ILE A 15 -3.39 -5.42 2.66
N VAL A 16 -3.42 -4.67 3.77
CA VAL A 16 -4.49 -3.67 4.03
C VAL A 16 -4.51 -2.59 2.95
N LEU A 17 -3.33 -2.10 2.56
CA LEU A 17 -3.22 -1.11 1.49
C LEU A 17 -3.71 -1.66 0.15
N ALA A 18 -3.32 -2.88 -0.22
CA ALA A 18 -3.77 -3.52 -1.45
C ALA A 18 -5.30 -3.73 -1.48
N ALA A 19 -5.90 -4.14 -0.36
CA ALA A 19 -7.35 -4.31 -0.25
C ALA A 19 -8.10 -2.98 -0.43
N LEU A 20 -7.59 -1.89 0.16
CA LEU A 20 -8.15 -0.55 0.00
C LEU A 20 -8.06 -0.07 -1.45
N THR A 21 -6.91 -0.25 -2.10
CA THR A 21 -6.71 0.13 -3.51
C THR A 21 -7.69 -0.58 -4.44
N ILE A 22 -7.88 -1.90 -4.27
CA ILE A 22 -8.82 -2.69 -5.08
C ILE A 22 -10.26 -2.26 -4.81
N GLY A 23 -10.63 -2.02 -3.54
CA GLY A 23 -11.95 -1.54 -3.16
C GLY A 23 -12.28 -0.17 -3.78
N CYS A 24 -11.33 0.78 -3.72
CA CYS A 24 -11.47 2.07 -4.39
C CYS A 24 -11.58 1.89 -5.91
N ALA A 25 -10.72 1.09 -6.55
CA ALA A 25 -10.76 0.88 -7.99
C ALA A 25 -12.11 0.30 -8.46
N LEU A 26 -12.73 -0.60 -7.69
CA LEU A 26 -14.06 -1.15 -7.98
C LEU A 26 -15.17 -0.09 -7.88
N LEU A 27 -15.13 0.76 -6.85
CA LEU A 27 -16.12 1.83 -6.65
C LEU A 27 -15.99 2.98 -7.65
N LEU A 28 -14.77 3.27 -8.09
CA LEU A 28 -14.49 4.33 -9.06
C LEU A 28 -14.66 3.90 -10.52
N ARG A 29 -14.86 2.60 -10.77
CA ARG A 29 -15.01 2.05 -12.12
C ARG A 29 -16.23 2.67 -12.82
N GLY A 30 -15.98 3.46 -13.87
CA GLY A 30 -17.02 4.16 -14.64
C GLY A 30 -17.31 5.59 -14.18
N THR A 31 -16.62 6.08 -13.16
CA THR A 31 -16.71 7.49 -12.73
C THR A 31 -15.64 8.35 -13.42
N PRO A 32 -15.88 9.66 -13.65
CA PRO A 32 -14.90 10.56 -14.26
C PRO A 32 -13.66 10.81 -13.37
N TYR A 33 -13.68 10.34 -12.13
CA TYR A 33 -12.61 10.54 -11.15
C TYR A 33 -11.61 9.37 -11.09
N ALA A 34 -11.81 8.33 -11.91
CA ALA A 34 -10.98 7.12 -11.89
C ALA A 34 -9.49 7.43 -12.05
N ASP A 35 -9.11 8.29 -13.00
CA ASP A 35 -7.70 8.66 -13.23
C ASP A 35 -7.09 9.45 -12.06
N GLY A 36 -7.84 10.41 -11.52
CA GLY A 36 -7.38 11.22 -10.38
C GLY A 36 -7.14 10.38 -9.13
N VAL A 37 -8.07 9.47 -8.82
CA VAL A 37 -7.92 8.59 -7.67
C VAL A 37 -6.86 7.51 -7.91
N ASN A 38 -6.73 6.99 -9.14
CA ASN A 38 -5.67 6.07 -9.50
C ASN A 38 -4.28 6.71 -9.32
N SER A 39 -4.12 7.98 -9.72
CA SER A 39 -2.87 8.71 -9.51
C SER A 39 -2.52 8.86 -8.02
N ILE A 40 -3.51 9.16 -7.16
CA ILE A 40 -3.30 9.28 -5.71
C ILE A 40 -2.97 7.91 -5.09
N LEU A 41 -3.66 6.84 -5.52
CA LEU A 41 -3.41 5.47 -5.06
C LEU A 41 -2.01 4.99 -5.43
N VAL A 42 -1.58 5.21 -6.67
CA VAL A 42 -0.24 4.86 -7.13
C VAL A 42 0.82 5.66 -6.37
N ALA A 43 0.62 6.97 -6.20
CA ALA A 43 1.53 7.81 -5.41
C ALA A 43 1.63 7.33 -3.95
N GLY A 44 0.50 7.02 -3.31
CA GLY A 44 0.45 6.47 -1.97
C GLY A 44 1.19 5.13 -1.86
N MET A 45 1.03 4.25 -2.85
CA MET A 45 1.68 2.95 -2.89
C MET A 45 3.20 3.06 -3.07
N VAL A 46 3.67 3.99 -3.90
CA VAL A 46 5.10 4.30 -4.07
C VAL A 46 5.71 4.85 -2.78
N VAL A 47 5.04 5.79 -2.11
CA VAL A 47 5.49 6.34 -0.82
C VAL A 47 5.54 5.26 0.25
N HIS A 48 4.51 4.39 0.32
CA HIS A 48 4.47 3.28 1.27
C HIS A 48 5.64 2.31 1.04
N LEU A 49 5.94 2.00 -0.23
CA LEU A 49 7.07 1.16 -0.60
C LEU A 49 8.41 1.81 -0.21
N LEU A 50 8.58 3.11 -0.46
CA LEU A 50 9.78 3.87 -0.13
C LEU A 50 10.03 3.94 1.39
N LEU A 51 8.99 4.03 2.21
CA LEU A 51 9.10 4.03 3.67
C LEU A 51 9.43 2.63 4.23
N ILE A 52 8.88 1.59 3.60
CA ILE A 52 9.11 0.19 3.99
C ILE A 52 10.49 -0.31 3.52
N TRP A 53 11.00 0.17 2.38
CA TRP A 53 12.29 -0.23 1.80
C TRP A 53 13.48 -0.15 2.76
N PRO A 54 13.75 0.96 3.49
CA PRO A 54 14.84 1.02 4.47
C PRO A 54 14.59 0.15 5.70
N LEU A 55 13.31 -0.13 6.05
CA LEU A 55 12.95 -1.05 7.14
C LEU A 55 13.23 -2.52 6.76
N LEU A 56 13.07 -2.87 5.48
CA LEU A 56 13.43 -4.18 4.93
C LEU A 56 14.94 -4.37 4.82
N ARG A 57 15.69 -3.31 4.47
CA ARG A 57 17.16 -3.36 4.25
C ARG A 57 17.98 -3.50 5.54
N LYS A 58 17.45 -3.12 6.70
CA LYS A 58 18.16 -3.19 8.00
C LYS A 58 18.04 -4.56 8.70
N LYS A 59 17.54 -5.60 8.03
CA LYS A 59 17.37 -6.96 8.58
C LYS A 59 18.46 -7.90 8.10
#